data_AF-A0A316UFQ3-F1
#
_entry.id   AF-A0A316UFQ3-F1
#
_cell.length_a   1.000
_cell.length_b   1.000
_cell.length_c   1.000
_cell.angle_alpha   90.00
_cell.angle_beta   90.00
_cell.angle_gamma   90.00
#
_symmetry.space_group_name_H-M   'P 1'
#
loop_
_entity.id
_entity.type
_entity.pdbx_description
1 polymer ?
#
loop_
_entity_poly.entity_id
_entity_poly.type
_entity_poly.pdbx_seq_one_letter_code
_entity_poly.pdbx_strand_id
1 'polypeptide(L)'
;MYNLLSPSDYLRHLDGPDTSSSCHKALVSLNIKKAYKPYPEDDPFYYINATPAALAAYKPGHILSYRSIELTPFPGIDGTKLKTWQVAYVYTDADDKAAVSVFVVIMPNNSSKDRILLQLPKTDAAISECRTSYSLRKGSAARFASLSESPFMSNFLDQGWICVIPDYMGQQDAFGNGPLAGRCALDAARAVLMFGALEVQPDAKLAFWGYSSGAQAVGWAASQQALYAPELTSKIVGWAAGGLPGESKAISVVILKSDRVAIVFAIVSNSYPALKQWLEASLTPAGKKLYGKAAESCFGGFMFASFLKDVLGTTYFRQERPLEEALPRKILDQLNLDRPESSVPSQPMLILGSLHDEVVPTADLDNLVDHWAQKGASIEYIRDRLSKHVTLCFTGFPPTLRWLQKRFDGEESHSKPGQPYIRTKMTTKTAKPRPPMREKGRPMPP
;
A
#
# COMPACT_ATOMS: atom_id res chain seq x y z
N MET A 1 -34.38 -28.13 43.60
CA MET A 1 -32.94 -28.48 43.48
C MET A 1 -32.63 -28.57 42.00
N TYR A 2 -31.55 -27.94 41.58
CA TYR A 2 -31.07 -27.85 40.21
C TYR A 2 -30.78 -29.23 39.60
N ASN A 3 -31.21 -29.48 38.36
CA ASN A 3 -30.36 -30.04 37.31
C ASN A 3 -30.97 -29.98 35.89
N LEU A 4 -30.07 -29.64 34.98
CA LEU A 4 -30.05 -29.48 33.53
C LEU A 4 -30.91 -30.43 32.65
N LEU A 5 -31.51 -29.88 31.59
CA LEU A 5 -31.91 -30.61 30.36
C LEU A 5 -31.49 -29.84 29.10
N SER A 6 -31.18 -30.62 28.05
CA SER A 6 -30.40 -30.28 26.85
C SER A 6 -31.11 -29.39 25.80
N PRO A 7 -30.37 -28.73 24.88
CA PRO A 7 -30.93 -27.85 23.85
C PRO A 7 -31.47 -28.63 22.62
N SER A 8 -32.41 -29.54 22.82
CA SER A 8 -33.11 -30.26 21.72
C SER A 8 -34.61 -29.99 21.61
N ASP A 9 -35.20 -29.16 22.49
CA ASP A 9 -36.65 -28.96 22.58
C ASP A 9 -37.21 -27.66 21.98
N TYR A 10 -36.46 -26.94 21.12
CA TYR A 10 -36.93 -25.68 20.51
C TYR A 10 -37.09 -25.71 18.99
N LEU A 11 -37.31 -26.89 18.40
CA LEU A 11 -37.56 -27.05 16.95
C LEU A 11 -38.74 -27.98 16.62
N ARG A 12 -39.85 -27.88 17.35
CA ARG A 12 -41.13 -28.46 16.93
C ARG A 12 -42.28 -27.52 17.30
N HIS A 13 -42.56 -26.56 16.43
CA HIS A 13 -43.90 -26.03 16.16
C HIS A 13 -43.82 -24.83 15.22
N LEU A 14 -43.63 -25.07 13.92
CA LEU A 14 -44.02 -24.16 12.85
C LEU A 14 -44.24 -24.95 11.55
N ASP A 15 -45.25 -25.83 11.54
CA ASP A 15 -45.84 -26.33 10.29
C ASP A 15 -47.03 -25.43 9.93
N GLY A 16 -46.80 -24.53 8.97
CA GLY A 16 -47.79 -23.64 8.37
C GLY A 16 -47.38 -23.33 6.91
N PRO A 17 -48.32 -23.08 5.99
CA PRO A 17 -48.08 -23.26 4.56
C PRO A 17 -47.18 -22.16 3.96
N ASP A 18 -46.06 -22.61 3.39
CA ASP A 18 -45.46 -22.18 2.12
C ASP A 18 -45.39 -20.66 1.80
N THR A 19 -44.87 -19.85 2.73
CA THR A 19 -44.57 -18.42 2.48
C THR A 19 -43.11 -18.15 2.06
N SER A 20 -42.21 -19.13 2.16
CA SER A 20 -40.80 -18.99 1.77
C SER A 20 -40.58 -19.06 0.25
N SER A 21 -41.45 -19.78 -0.47
CA SER A 21 -41.42 -19.94 -1.93
C SER A 21 -41.78 -18.65 -2.68
N SER A 22 -42.73 -17.86 -2.15
CA SER A 22 -43.21 -16.62 -2.78
C SER A 22 -42.20 -15.48 -2.71
N CYS A 23 -41.53 -15.31 -1.56
CA CYS A 23 -40.51 -14.28 -1.39
C CYS A 23 -39.25 -14.57 -2.24
N HIS A 24 -38.89 -15.85 -2.40
CA HIS A 24 -37.79 -16.27 -3.25
C HIS A 24 -38.12 -16.09 -4.75
N LYS A 25 -39.35 -16.41 -5.17
CA LYS A 25 -39.81 -16.17 -6.55
C LYS A 25 -39.94 -14.69 -6.89
N ALA A 26 -40.36 -13.84 -5.93
CA ALA A 26 -40.39 -12.40 -6.10
C ALA A 26 -38.98 -11.82 -6.33
N LEU A 27 -37.97 -12.29 -5.59
CA LEU A 27 -36.57 -11.90 -5.77
C LEU A 27 -35.97 -12.36 -7.11
N VAL A 28 -36.38 -13.53 -7.61
CA VAL A 28 -35.96 -14.04 -8.94
C VAL A 28 -36.66 -13.27 -10.07
N SER A 29 -37.94 -12.88 -9.91
CA SER A 29 -38.69 -12.09 -10.89
C SER A 29 -38.25 -10.62 -10.99
N LEU A 30 -37.57 -10.10 -9.96
CA LEU A 30 -37.11 -8.71 -9.93
C LEU A 30 -35.80 -8.49 -10.69
N ASN A 31 -35.15 -9.53 -11.23
CA ASN A 31 -33.90 -9.41 -11.99
C ASN A 31 -32.86 -8.52 -11.30
N ILE A 32 -32.87 -8.46 -9.95
CA ILE A 32 -31.88 -7.76 -9.16
C ILE A 32 -30.66 -8.67 -9.15
N LYS A 33 -29.94 -8.69 -10.28
CA LYS A 33 -28.56 -9.14 -10.30
C LYS A 33 -27.84 -8.25 -9.30
N LYS A 34 -27.49 -8.80 -8.12
CA LYS A 34 -26.47 -8.20 -7.26
C LYS A 34 -25.29 -7.97 -8.19
N ALA A 35 -24.97 -6.70 -8.48
CA ALA A 35 -24.00 -6.33 -9.51
C ALA A 35 -22.58 -6.64 -9.00
N TYR A 36 -22.28 -7.93 -8.92
CA TYR A 36 -20.98 -8.47 -8.57
C TYR A 36 -19.99 -8.03 -9.63
N LYS A 37 -18.86 -7.46 -9.20
CA LYS A 37 -17.77 -7.17 -10.12
C LYS A 37 -16.99 -8.48 -10.35
N PRO A 38 -16.67 -8.84 -11.61
CA PRO A 38 -15.82 -10.00 -11.86
C PRO A 38 -14.52 -9.85 -11.08
N TYR A 39 -14.00 -10.97 -10.57
CA TYR A 39 -12.68 -10.98 -9.97
C TYR A 39 -11.64 -10.51 -10.99
N PRO A 40 -10.52 -9.90 -10.56
CA PRO A 40 -9.55 -9.37 -11.51
C PRO A 40 -9.02 -10.41 -12.51
N GLU A 41 -8.84 -11.66 -12.09
CA GLU A 41 -8.47 -12.81 -12.95
C GLU A 41 -9.49 -13.11 -14.05
N ASP A 42 -10.76 -12.77 -13.83
CA ASP A 42 -11.87 -12.94 -14.79
C ASP A 42 -12.22 -11.64 -15.53
N ASP A 43 -11.54 -10.53 -15.22
CA ASP A 43 -11.81 -9.20 -15.76
C ASP A 43 -10.70 -8.79 -16.75
N PRO A 44 -10.98 -8.78 -18.07
CA PRO A 44 -9.97 -8.51 -19.10
C PRO A 44 -9.33 -7.12 -18.98
N PHE A 45 -9.93 -6.22 -18.20
CA PHE A 45 -9.32 -4.93 -17.87
C PHE A 45 -7.98 -5.07 -17.11
N TYR A 46 -7.83 -6.10 -16.29
CA TYR A 46 -6.61 -6.38 -15.52
C TYR A 46 -5.58 -7.19 -16.29
N TYR A 47 -6.01 -7.91 -17.33
CA TYR A 47 -5.18 -8.80 -18.13
C TYR A 47 -5.35 -8.44 -19.59
N ILE A 48 -4.93 -7.21 -19.95
CA ILE A 48 -4.89 -6.77 -21.35
C ILE A 48 -4.03 -7.78 -22.11
N ASN A 49 -4.69 -8.56 -22.97
CA ASN A 49 -4.11 -9.66 -23.71
C ASN A 49 -3.27 -9.11 -24.87
N ALA A 50 -2.14 -8.49 -24.53
CA ALA A 50 -1.14 -7.98 -25.46
C ALA A 50 0.11 -8.87 -25.37
N THR A 51 0.72 -9.13 -26.52
CA THR A 51 2.00 -9.84 -26.54
C THR A 51 3.09 -8.97 -25.89
N PRO A 52 4.14 -9.57 -25.29
CA PRO A 52 5.26 -8.79 -24.76
C PRO A 52 5.88 -7.85 -25.80
N ALA A 53 5.93 -8.26 -27.07
CA ALA A 53 6.41 -7.42 -28.17
C ALA A 53 5.51 -6.20 -28.43
N ALA A 54 4.18 -6.36 -28.34
CA ALA A 54 3.25 -5.25 -28.46
C ALA A 54 3.36 -4.28 -27.28
N LEU A 55 3.53 -4.79 -26.05
CA LEU A 55 3.73 -3.96 -24.87
C LEU A 55 5.06 -3.18 -24.92
N ALA A 56 6.11 -3.80 -25.45
CA ALA A 56 7.43 -3.16 -25.60
C ALA A 56 7.44 -1.96 -26.56
N ALA A 57 6.42 -1.79 -27.40
CA ALA A 57 6.27 -0.63 -28.27
C ALA A 57 5.81 0.64 -27.51
N TYR A 58 5.26 0.47 -26.31
CA TYR A 58 4.77 1.58 -25.49
C TYR A 58 5.83 2.06 -24.50
N LYS A 59 5.83 3.37 -24.24
CA LYS A 59 6.66 3.94 -23.18
C LYS A 59 6.09 3.60 -21.80
N PRO A 60 6.92 3.49 -20.76
CA PRO A 60 6.43 3.39 -19.39
C PRO A 60 5.51 4.57 -19.03
N GLY A 61 4.38 4.29 -18.38
CA GLY A 61 3.31 5.25 -18.12
C GLY A 61 2.27 5.39 -19.24
N HIS A 62 2.40 4.69 -20.37
CA HIS A 62 1.39 4.74 -21.42
C HIS A 62 0.04 4.17 -20.94
N ILE A 63 -1.04 4.93 -21.14
CA ILE A 63 -2.40 4.51 -20.77
C ILE A 63 -2.97 3.63 -21.89
N LEU A 64 -3.31 2.39 -21.55
CA LEU A 64 -3.89 1.43 -22.50
C LEU A 64 -5.42 1.54 -22.55
N SER A 65 -6.06 1.70 -21.40
CA SER A 65 -7.51 1.87 -21.30
C SER A 65 -7.89 2.45 -19.94
N TYR A 66 -9.11 2.97 -19.85
CA TYR A 66 -9.68 3.41 -18.59
C TYR A 66 -11.19 3.18 -18.55
N ARG A 67 -11.76 3.08 -17.35
CA ARG A 67 -13.21 2.98 -17.14
C ARG A 67 -13.62 3.70 -15.86
N SER A 68 -14.78 4.35 -15.90
CA SER A 68 -15.36 4.94 -14.69
C SER A 68 -15.81 3.84 -13.73
N ILE A 69 -15.61 4.06 -12.44
CA ILE A 69 -16.06 3.16 -11.38
C ILE A 69 -16.75 3.94 -10.25
N GLU A 70 -17.61 3.26 -9.50
CA GLU A 70 -18.10 3.75 -8.21
C GLU A 70 -17.25 3.16 -7.09
N LEU A 71 -16.95 3.96 -6.07
CA LEU A 71 -16.23 3.49 -4.89
C LEU A 71 -17.16 2.77 -3.92
N THR A 72 -16.62 1.78 -3.21
CA THR A 72 -17.26 1.19 -2.04
C THR A 72 -17.55 2.31 -1.02
N PRO A 73 -18.80 2.44 -0.52
CA PRO A 73 -19.14 3.46 0.46
C PRO A 73 -18.28 3.37 1.72
N PHE A 74 -17.77 4.51 2.18
CA PHE A 74 -16.97 4.64 3.39
C PHE A 74 -17.32 5.94 4.14
N PRO A 75 -17.40 5.95 5.48
CA PRO A 75 -17.65 7.18 6.24
C PRO A 75 -16.62 8.28 5.94
N GLY A 76 -17.10 9.48 5.61
CA GLY A 76 -16.24 10.60 5.20
C GLY A 76 -15.92 10.63 3.70
N ILE A 77 -16.39 9.67 2.91
CA ILE A 77 -16.26 9.68 1.45
C ILE A 77 -17.65 9.78 0.82
N ASP A 78 -17.97 10.96 0.29
CA ASP A 78 -19.17 11.19 -0.50
C ASP A 78 -18.90 10.91 -1.97
N GLY A 79 -19.17 9.68 -2.40
CA GLY A 79 -18.93 9.22 -3.77
C GLY A 79 -19.64 10.04 -4.85
N THR A 80 -20.70 10.80 -4.51
CA THR A 80 -21.40 11.67 -5.48
C THR A 80 -20.61 12.93 -5.84
N LYS A 81 -19.60 13.28 -5.02
CA LYS A 81 -18.72 14.44 -5.22
C LYS A 81 -17.36 14.06 -5.82
N LEU A 82 -17.23 12.82 -6.29
CA LEU A 82 -15.98 12.28 -6.79
C LEU A 82 -16.14 11.84 -8.25
N LYS A 83 -15.12 12.09 -9.05
CA LYS A 83 -14.93 11.41 -10.32
C LYS A 83 -13.84 10.35 -10.14
N THR A 84 -14.17 9.10 -10.44
CA THR A 84 -13.28 7.97 -10.21
C THR A 84 -13.14 7.10 -11.44
N TRP A 85 -11.90 6.74 -11.74
CA TRP A 85 -11.56 5.84 -12.84
C TRP A 85 -10.61 4.75 -12.38
N GLN A 86 -10.74 3.58 -13.00
CA GLN A 86 -9.63 2.65 -13.13
C GLN A 86 -8.90 2.95 -14.43
N VAL A 87 -7.58 2.90 -14.40
CA VAL A 87 -6.71 3.13 -15.55
C VAL A 87 -5.73 1.99 -15.64
N ALA A 88 -5.72 1.29 -16.77
CA ALA A 88 -4.73 0.28 -17.10
C ALA A 88 -3.59 0.94 -17.87
N TYR A 89 -2.36 0.71 -17.45
CA TYR A 89 -1.18 1.39 -17.98
C TYR A 89 0.02 0.44 -18.09
N VAL A 90 0.95 0.79 -18.97
CA VAL A 90 2.22 0.09 -19.14
C VAL A 90 3.21 0.55 -18.07
N TYR A 91 3.84 -0.41 -17.40
CA TYR A 91 4.96 -0.16 -16.48
C TYR A 91 6.14 -1.07 -16.84
N THR A 92 7.32 -0.76 -16.28
CA THR A 92 8.50 -1.63 -16.42
C THR A 92 8.65 -2.51 -15.17
N ASP A 93 8.70 -3.82 -15.36
CA ASP A 93 8.92 -4.77 -14.27
C ASP A 93 10.38 -4.78 -13.77
N ALA A 94 10.71 -5.69 -12.85
CA ALA A 94 12.06 -5.80 -12.29
C ALA A 94 13.12 -6.34 -13.26
N ASP A 95 12.69 -6.97 -14.38
CA ASP A 95 13.56 -7.54 -15.43
C ASP A 95 13.70 -6.59 -16.64
N ASP A 96 13.32 -5.32 -16.50
CA ASP A 96 13.28 -4.33 -17.58
C ASP A 96 12.30 -4.67 -18.73
N LYS A 97 11.25 -5.46 -18.44
CA LYS A 97 10.22 -5.81 -19.42
C LYS A 97 8.97 -4.96 -19.23
N ALA A 98 8.32 -4.63 -20.35
CA ALA A 98 7.03 -3.96 -20.34
C ALA A 98 5.93 -4.91 -19.84
N ALA A 99 5.16 -4.46 -18.86
CA ALA A 99 4.04 -5.18 -18.26
C ALA A 99 2.86 -4.22 -18.03
N VAL A 100 1.71 -4.75 -17.62
CA VAL A 100 0.50 -3.94 -17.39
C VAL A 100 0.15 -3.93 -15.91
N SER A 101 -0.21 -2.76 -15.40
CA SER A 101 -0.80 -2.62 -14.07
C SER A 101 -2.03 -1.72 -14.14
N VAL A 102 -2.76 -1.64 -13.04
CA VAL A 102 -3.96 -0.81 -12.88
C VAL A 102 -3.75 0.14 -11.70
N PHE A 103 -4.21 1.38 -11.86
CA PHE A 103 -4.44 2.27 -10.71
C PHE A 103 -5.89 2.75 -10.68
N VAL A 104 -6.36 3.07 -9.48
CA VAL A 104 -7.55 3.89 -9.30
C VAL A 104 -7.12 5.34 -9.15
N VAL A 105 -7.77 6.25 -9.86
CA VAL A 105 -7.63 7.68 -9.63
C VAL A 105 -8.96 8.29 -9.24
N ILE A 106 -8.94 9.10 -8.19
CA ILE A 106 -10.10 9.73 -7.55
C ILE A 106 -9.85 11.23 -7.53
N MET A 107 -10.71 11.98 -8.20
CA MET A 107 -10.67 13.44 -8.25
C MET A 107 -11.89 14.00 -7.54
N PRO A 108 -11.74 14.76 -6.44
CA PRO A 108 -12.85 15.42 -5.79
C PRO A 108 -13.30 16.65 -6.58
N ASN A 109 -14.58 17.02 -6.48
CA ASN A 109 -15.14 18.16 -7.23
C ASN A 109 -14.47 19.50 -6.91
N ASN A 110 -13.94 19.67 -5.70
CA ASN A 110 -13.19 20.85 -5.28
C ASN A 110 -11.70 20.79 -5.64
N SER A 111 -11.27 19.86 -6.49
CA SER A 111 -9.86 19.72 -6.82
C SER A 111 -9.31 20.92 -7.57
N SER A 112 -8.14 21.38 -7.12
CA SER A 112 -7.35 22.40 -7.80
C SER A 112 -6.60 21.84 -9.04
N LYS A 113 -6.63 20.53 -9.27
CA LYS A 113 -6.01 19.83 -10.41
C LYS A 113 -4.48 20.00 -10.56
N ASP A 114 -3.82 20.60 -9.58
CA ASP A 114 -2.38 20.84 -9.50
C ASP A 114 -1.69 19.99 -8.40
N ARG A 115 -2.46 19.27 -7.57
CA ARG A 115 -1.97 18.48 -6.44
C ARG A 115 -2.42 17.04 -6.58
N ILE A 116 -1.46 16.14 -6.82
CA ILE A 116 -1.70 14.72 -7.02
C ILE A 116 -0.92 13.95 -5.97
N LEU A 117 -1.62 13.14 -5.18
CA LEU A 117 -1.01 12.26 -4.19
C LEU A 117 -1.14 10.81 -4.64
N LEU A 118 0.00 10.13 -4.75
CA LEU A 118 0.06 8.69 -4.90
C LEU A 118 0.05 8.03 -3.51
N GLN A 119 -1.06 7.39 -3.16
CA GLN A 119 -1.18 6.59 -1.95
C GLN A 119 -0.88 5.14 -2.31
N LEU A 120 0.28 4.63 -1.88
CA LEU A 120 0.68 3.25 -2.09
C LEU A 120 0.05 2.38 -0.98
N PRO A 121 -0.92 1.49 -1.32
CA PRO A 121 -1.75 0.81 -0.34
C PRO A 121 -1.04 -0.37 0.36
N LYS A 122 -1.42 -0.66 1.60
CA LYS A 122 -0.99 -1.85 2.36
C LYS A 122 -1.74 -3.09 1.90
N THR A 123 -1.46 -3.52 0.66
CA THR A 123 -2.20 -4.65 0.05
C THR A 123 -1.90 -5.97 0.75
N ASP A 124 -0.64 -6.17 1.18
CA ASP A 124 -0.17 -7.29 2.01
C ASP A 124 -0.63 -8.68 1.58
N ALA A 125 -0.79 -8.89 0.27
CA ALA A 125 -1.34 -10.10 -0.31
C ALA A 125 -0.73 -10.38 -1.69
N ALA A 126 -0.72 -11.65 -2.08
CA ALA A 126 -0.11 -12.13 -3.32
C ALA A 126 -1.14 -12.76 -4.27
N ILE A 127 -2.36 -12.22 -4.27
CA ILE A 127 -3.50 -12.68 -5.08
C ILE A 127 -4.26 -11.47 -5.65
N SER A 128 -4.71 -11.65 -6.90
CA SER A 128 -5.43 -10.69 -7.72
C SER A 128 -6.68 -10.11 -7.05
N GLU A 129 -7.45 -10.93 -6.33
CA GLU A 129 -8.63 -10.50 -5.55
C GLU A 129 -8.32 -9.36 -4.56
N CYS A 130 -7.10 -9.29 -4.03
CA CYS A 130 -6.73 -8.30 -3.02
C CYS A 130 -6.21 -6.99 -3.60
N ARG A 131 -6.05 -6.90 -4.93
CA ARG A 131 -5.68 -5.67 -5.61
C ARG A 131 -6.55 -4.51 -5.13
N THR A 132 -5.91 -3.41 -4.75
CA THR A 132 -6.62 -2.29 -4.15
C THR A 132 -7.55 -1.63 -5.17
N SER A 133 -7.16 -1.64 -6.45
CA SER A 133 -8.03 -1.14 -7.50
C SER A 133 -9.36 -1.91 -7.61
N TYR A 134 -9.39 -3.21 -7.27
CA TYR A 134 -10.60 -4.04 -7.30
C TYR A 134 -11.43 -3.87 -6.04
N SER A 135 -10.79 -3.97 -4.86
CA SER A 135 -11.46 -3.88 -3.56
C SER A 135 -12.10 -2.50 -3.33
N LEU A 136 -11.55 -1.43 -3.91
CA LEU A 136 -12.15 -0.11 -3.88
C LEU A 136 -13.47 -0.01 -4.69
N ARG A 137 -13.76 -0.94 -5.61
CA ARG A 137 -14.99 -0.88 -6.43
C ARG A 137 -16.23 -1.25 -5.62
N LYS A 138 -17.27 -0.44 -5.73
CA LYS A 138 -18.60 -0.80 -5.25
C LYS A 138 -19.06 -2.12 -5.88
N GLY A 139 -19.46 -3.06 -5.03
CA GLY A 139 -19.89 -4.41 -5.44
C GLY A 139 -18.76 -5.44 -5.54
N SER A 140 -17.51 -5.07 -5.18
CA SER A 140 -16.40 -6.02 -5.03
C SER A 140 -16.64 -6.99 -3.87
N ALA A 141 -16.26 -8.26 -4.07
CA ALA A 141 -16.23 -9.28 -3.01
C ALA A 141 -15.23 -8.93 -1.90
N ALA A 142 -14.08 -8.39 -2.29
CA ALA A 142 -12.95 -8.07 -1.44
C ALA A 142 -13.02 -6.66 -0.85
N ARG A 143 -14.20 -6.04 -0.79
CA ARG A 143 -14.39 -4.63 -0.37
C ARG A 143 -13.78 -4.27 0.99
N PHE A 144 -13.56 -5.26 1.86
CA PHE A 144 -12.93 -5.06 3.16
C PHE A 144 -11.40 -4.97 3.10
N ALA A 145 -10.77 -5.46 2.02
CA ALA A 145 -9.32 -5.49 1.87
C ALA A 145 -8.70 -4.08 1.77
N SER A 146 -9.41 -3.10 1.20
CA SER A 146 -8.94 -1.71 1.06
C SER A 146 -9.48 -0.74 2.12
N LEU A 147 -10.27 -1.21 3.10
CA LEU A 147 -10.86 -0.31 4.11
C LEU A 147 -9.82 0.38 4.98
N SER A 148 -8.68 -0.29 5.23
CA SER A 148 -7.56 0.28 5.98
C SER A 148 -6.95 1.52 5.31
N GLU A 149 -7.14 1.69 4.00
CA GLU A 149 -6.64 2.82 3.22
C GLU A 149 -7.60 4.01 3.19
N SER A 150 -8.89 3.74 3.41
CA SER A 150 -9.97 4.72 3.23
C SER A 150 -9.90 5.93 4.19
N PRO A 151 -9.54 5.80 5.48
CA PRO A 151 -9.36 6.96 6.37
C PRO A 151 -8.29 7.93 5.89
N PHE A 152 -7.20 7.44 5.30
CA PHE A 152 -6.12 8.29 4.80
C PHE A 152 -6.55 8.98 3.51
N MET A 153 -7.12 8.19 2.60
CA MET A 153 -7.66 8.65 1.32
C MET A 153 -8.71 9.75 1.51
N SER A 154 -9.64 9.61 2.45
CA SER A 154 -10.67 10.62 2.71
C SER A 154 -10.06 11.97 3.10
N ASN A 155 -9.06 11.97 3.97
CA ASN A 155 -8.41 13.19 4.42
C ASN A 155 -7.64 13.91 3.30
N PHE A 156 -7.07 13.17 2.35
CA PHE A 156 -6.42 13.75 1.18
C PHE A 156 -7.43 14.34 0.18
N LEU A 157 -8.55 13.63 -0.05
CA LEU A 157 -9.65 14.14 -0.87
C LEU A 157 -10.27 15.40 -0.26
N ASP A 158 -10.37 15.48 1.07
CA ASP A 158 -10.84 16.68 1.78
C ASP A 158 -9.94 17.91 1.57
N GLN A 159 -8.64 17.71 1.29
CA GLN A 159 -7.73 18.80 0.90
C GLN A 159 -7.91 19.24 -0.58
N GLY A 160 -8.80 18.58 -1.34
CA GLY A 160 -8.96 18.80 -2.78
C GLY A 160 -7.86 18.14 -3.63
N TRP A 161 -7.06 17.24 -3.05
CA TRP A 161 -6.00 16.56 -3.81
C TRP A 161 -6.59 15.44 -4.67
N ILE A 162 -5.99 15.21 -5.84
CA ILE A 162 -6.26 14.03 -6.65
C ILE A 162 -5.53 12.85 -6.00
N CYS A 163 -6.25 11.78 -5.66
CA CYS A 163 -5.66 10.57 -5.07
C CYS A 163 -5.48 9.50 -6.14
N VAL A 164 -4.28 8.93 -6.23
CA VAL A 164 -3.94 7.82 -7.12
C VAL A 164 -3.51 6.63 -6.28
N ILE A 165 -4.14 5.48 -6.51
CA ILE A 165 -3.93 4.25 -5.76
C ILE A 165 -3.54 3.14 -6.74
N PRO A 166 -2.23 2.97 -7.01
CA PRO A 166 -1.74 1.96 -7.93
C PRO A 166 -1.70 0.57 -7.29
N ASP A 167 -2.02 -0.46 -8.07
CA ASP A 167 -1.68 -1.85 -7.77
C ASP A 167 -0.18 -2.04 -8.07
N TYR A 168 0.67 -1.51 -7.19
CA TYR A 168 2.13 -1.46 -7.42
C TYR A 168 2.80 -2.85 -7.46
N MET A 169 2.06 -3.92 -7.23
CA MET A 169 2.54 -5.31 -7.32
C MET A 169 2.41 -5.89 -8.73
N GLY A 170 1.83 -5.12 -9.66
CA GLY A 170 1.65 -5.54 -11.05
C GLY A 170 0.69 -6.72 -11.22
N GLN A 171 0.67 -7.29 -12.43
CA GLN A 171 -0.15 -8.45 -12.77
C GLN A 171 0.26 -9.74 -12.07
N GLN A 172 1.48 -9.78 -11.52
CA GLN A 172 2.02 -10.95 -10.83
C GLN A 172 1.62 -11.01 -9.36
N ASP A 173 0.97 -9.95 -8.83
CA ASP A 173 0.69 -9.83 -7.40
C ASP A 173 1.97 -10.06 -6.57
N ALA A 174 3.05 -9.43 -7.06
CA ALA A 174 4.43 -9.56 -6.59
C ALA A 174 4.67 -8.79 -5.29
N PHE A 175 3.92 -9.11 -4.23
CA PHE A 175 4.16 -8.50 -2.94
C PHE A 175 5.63 -8.73 -2.50
N GLY A 176 6.23 -7.78 -1.79
CA GLY A 176 7.62 -7.84 -1.33
C GLY A 176 8.67 -7.56 -2.40
N ASN A 177 8.32 -7.56 -3.69
CA ASN A 177 9.22 -7.10 -4.75
C ASN A 177 9.29 -5.57 -4.78
N GLY A 178 10.08 -5.02 -3.88
CA GLY A 178 10.31 -3.59 -3.75
C GLY A 178 10.77 -2.90 -5.04
N PRO A 179 11.78 -3.44 -5.77
CA PRO A 179 12.21 -2.84 -7.03
C PRO A 179 11.09 -2.70 -8.08
N LEU A 180 10.25 -3.73 -8.23
CA LEU A 180 9.07 -3.70 -9.08
C LEU A 180 8.07 -2.65 -8.60
N ALA A 181 7.80 -2.61 -7.29
CA ALA A 181 6.87 -1.66 -6.70
C ALA A 181 7.25 -0.20 -6.94
N GLY A 182 8.54 0.12 -6.82
CA GLY A 182 9.06 1.47 -7.08
C GLY A 182 8.82 1.91 -8.53
N ARG A 183 9.23 1.08 -9.51
CA ARG A 183 9.02 1.35 -10.94
C ARG A 183 7.54 1.46 -11.29
N CYS A 184 6.72 0.53 -10.80
CA CYS A 184 5.28 0.53 -11.03
C CYS A 184 4.62 1.83 -10.52
N ALA A 185 5.02 2.32 -9.34
CA ALA A 185 4.51 3.58 -8.77
C ALA A 185 4.99 4.82 -9.55
N LEU A 186 6.25 4.86 -10.00
CA LEU A 186 6.78 5.94 -10.83
C LEU A 186 6.11 5.98 -12.20
N ASP A 187 5.79 4.83 -12.79
CA ASP A 187 5.05 4.75 -14.05
C ASP A 187 3.57 5.13 -13.88
N ALA A 188 2.96 4.84 -12.72
CA ALA A 188 1.63 5.37 -12.40
C ALA A 188 1.64 6.91 -12.31
N ALA A 189 2.72 7.49 -11.77
CA ALA A 189 2.93 8.94 -11.75
C ALA A 189 3.08 9.53 -13.16
N ARG A 190 3.78 8.85 -14.08
CA ARG A 190 3.80 9.23 -15.50
C ARG A 190 2.40 9.18 -16.11
N ALA A 191 1.70 8.07 -15.91
CA ALA A 191 0.38 7.84 -16.48
C ALA A 191 -0.65 8.87 -16.01
N VAL A 192 -0.72 9.18 -14.70
CA VAL A 192 -1.70 10.14 -14.18
C VAL A 192 -1.46 11.55 -14.71
N LEU A 193 -0.21 11.97 -14.91
CA LEU A 193 0.13 13.27 -15.50
C LEU A 193 -0.32 13.38 -16.97
N MET A 194 -0.44 12.24 -17.67
CA MET A 194 -0.90 12.17 -19.06
C MET A 194 -2.40 11.85 -19.19
N PHE A 195 -3.11 11.61 -18.08
CA PHE A 195 -4.49 11.16 -18.12
C PHE A 195 -5.44 12.33 -18.40
N GLY A 196 -5.79 12.51 -19.67
CA GLY A 196 -6.59 13.64 -20.14
C GLY A 196 -7.94 13.85 -19.43
N ALA A 197 -8.57 12.79 -18.90
CA ALA A 197 -9.84 12.91 -18.18
C ALA A 197 -9.76 13.70 -16.86
N LEU A 198 -8.55 13.88 -16.32
CA LEU A 198 -8.31 14.70 -15.13
C LEU A 198 -8.11 16.18 -15.45
N GLU A 199 -7.66 16.50 -16.68
CA GLU A 199 -7.26 17.84 -17.09
C GLU A 199 -6.29 18.49 -16.07
N VAL A 200 -5.29 17.74 -15.63
CA VAL A 200 -4.31 18.21 -14.65
C VAL A 200 -3.58 19.46 -15.16
N GLN A 201 -3.24 20.37 -14.25
CA GLN A 201 -2.51 21.57 -14.63
C GLN A 201 -1.11 21.22 -15.14
N PRO A 202 -0.55 21.96 -16.11
CA PRO A 202 0.78 21.68 -16.66
C PRO A 202 1.90 21.69 -15.61
N ASP A 203 1.74 22.42 -14.52
CA ASP A 203 2.68 22.54 -13.40
C ASP A 203 2.33 21.64 -12.20
N ALA A 204 1.32 20.77 -12.34
CA ALA A 204 0.86 19.86 -11.30
C ALA A 204 2.02 19.12 -10.62
N LYS A 205 1.90 19.01 -9.29
CA LYS A 205 2.88 18.42 -8.40
C LYS A 205 2.43 17.06 -7.90
N LEU A 206 3.40 16.21 -7.65
CA LEU A 206 3.24 14.86 -7.16
C LEU A 206 3.79 14.75 -5.74
N ALA A 207 3.08 14.05 -4.86
CA ALA A 207 3.64 13.56 -3.62
C ALA A 207 3.28 12.09 -3.42
N PHE A 208 4.01 11.41 -2.56
CA PHE A 208 3.80 9.99 -2.30
C PHE A 208 3.58 9.74 -0.81
N TRP A 209 2.66 8.84 -0.50
CA TRP A 209 2.39 8.38 0.86
C TRP A 209 2.24 6.86 0.90
N GLY A 210 2.83 6.24 1.92
CA GLY A 210 2.68 4.82 2.17
C GLY A 210 2.98 4.49 3.64
N TYR A 211 2.38 3.42 4.12
CA TYR A 211 2.64 2.88 5.46
C TYR A 211 2.96 1.39 5.38
N SER A 212 3.82 0.85 6.23
CA SER A 212 4.21 -0.58 6.24
C SER A 212 4.70 -1.05 4.85
N SER A 213 4.07 -2.05 4.21
CA SER A 213 4.42 -2.44 2.83
C SER A 213 4.25 -1.32 1.79
N GLY A 214 3.25 -0.45 1.96
CA GLY A 214 3.10 0.75 1.14
C GLY A 214 4.27 1.71 1.35
N ALA A 215 4.81 1.80 2.58
CA ALA A 215 6.02 2.56 2.85
C ALA A 215 7.24 1.94 2.16
N GLN A 216 7.35 0.60 2.09
CA GLN A 216 8.37 -0.07 1.30
C GLN A 216 8.33 0.39 -0.16
N ALA A 217 7.16 0.37 -0.77
CA ALA A 217 6.96 0.80 -2.15
C ALA A 217 7.34 2.28 -2.34
N VAL A 218 7.02 3.15 -1.37
CA VAL A 218 7.43 4.57 -1.38
C VAL A 218 8.96 4.68 -1.30
N GLY A 219 9.60 3.93 -0.39
CA GLY A 219 11.05 3.93 -0.24
C GLY A 219 11.79 3.50 -1.51
N TRP A 220 11.30 2.46 -2.19
CA TRP A 220 11.84 2.02 -3.47
C TRP A 220 11.58 3.01 -4.61
N ALA A 221 10.37 3.58 -4.69
CA ALA A 221 10.09 4.63 -5.68
C ALA A 221 11.02 5.83 -5.47
N ALA A 222 11.20 6.26 -4.22
CA ALA A 222 12.03 7.39 -3.86
C ALA A 222 13.52 7.14 -4.17
N SER A 223 14.04 5.95 -3.87
CA SER A 223 15.43 5.60 -4.17
C SER A 223 15.71 5.46 -5.67
N GLN A 224 14.73 4.98 -6.45
CA GLN A 224 14.89 4.75 -7.88
C GLN A 224 14.64 5.99 -8.74
N GLN A 225 13.87 6.97 -8.25
CA GLN A 225 13.32 8.07 -9.05
C GLN A 225 14.38 8.80 -9.89
N ALA A 226 15.50 9.17 -9.29
CA ALA A 226 16.52 9.96 -9.96
C ALA A 226 17.14 9.24 -11.17
N LEU A 227 17.24 7.91 -11.14
CA LEU A 227 17.81 7.12 -12.23
C LEU A 227 16.74 6.60 -13.21
N TYR A 228 15.59 6.15 -12.70
CA TYR A 228 14.55 5.51 -13.50
C TYR A 228 13.55 6.50 -14.14
N ALA A 229 13.25 7.59 -13.44
CA ALA A 229 12.28 8.60 -13.86
C ALA A 229 12.78 10.03 -13.59
N PRO A 230 13.93 10.43 -14.15
CA PRO A 230 14.55 11.73 -13.89
C PRO A 230 13.65 12.91 -14.28
N GLU A 231 12.78 12.74 -15.27
CA GLU A 231 11.83 13.77 -15.70
C GLU A 231 10.76 14.10 -14.65
N LEU A 232 10.50 13.21 -13.69
CA LEU A 232 9.59 13.46 -12.57
C LEU A 232 10.22 14.28 -11.43
N THR A 233 11.55 14.50 -11.46
CA THR A 233 12.29 15.19 -10.38
C THR A 233 11.70 16.55 -10.04
N SER A 234 11.28 17.32 -11.06
CA SER A 234 10.72 18.68 -10.91
C SER A 234 9.22 18.69 -10.54
N LYS A 235 8.57 17.53 -10.62
CA LYS A 235 7.15 17.33 -10.33
C LYS A 235 6.95 16.85 -8.90
N ILE A 236 7.87 16.04 -8.38
CA ILE A 236 7.75 15.44 -7.05
C ILE A 236 8.17 16.44 -5.98
N VAL A 237 7.26 16.71 -5.04
CA VAL A 237 7.50 17.65 -3.93
C VAL A 237 7.87 16.96 -2.62
N GLY A 238 7.61 15.65 -2.49
CA GLY A 238 8.07 14.89 -1.34
C GLY A 238 7.55 13.47 -1.25
N TRP A 239 8.25 12.70 -0.41
CA TRP A 239 7.97 11.30 -0.09
C TRP A 239 7.60 11.17 1.38
N ALA A 240 6.54 10.44 1.72
CA ALA A 240 6.19 10.19 3.11
C ALA A 240 5.97 8.69 3.35
N ALA A 241 6.73 8.13 4.28
CA ALA A 241 6.75 6.71 4.58
C ALA A 241 6.69 6.47 6.09
N GLY A 242 5.74 5.65 6.55
CA GLY A 242 5.64 5.26 7.96
C GLY A 242 5.80 3.76 8.20
N GLY A 243 6.51 3.38 9.25
CA GLY A 243 6.84 1.98 9.52
C GLY A 243 7.61 1.38 8.34
N LEU A 244 8.57 2.13 7.79
CA LEU A 244 9.29 1.80 6.56
C LEU A 244 10.19 0.57 6.76
N PRO A 245 9.92 -0.54 6.07
CA PRO A 245 10.80 -1.70 6.11
C PRO A 245 12.09 -1.46 5.28
N GLY A 246 13.18 -1.09 5.96
CA GLY A 246 14.50 -0.88 5.32
C GLY A 246 15.20 -2.19 4.94
N GLU A 247 15.23 -3.17 5.85
CA GLU A 247 15.92 -4.43 5.66
C GLU A 247 14.95 -5.62 5.60
N SER A 248 14.74 -6.16 4.40
CA SER A 248 13.84 -7.30 4.16
C SER A 248 14.24 -8.55 4.97
N LYS A 249 15.54 -8.77 5.20
CA LYS A 249 16.03 -9.90 6.01
C LYS A 249 15.68 -9.77 7.49
N ALA A 250 15.91 -8.60 8.08
CA ALA A 250 15.61 -8.37 9.49
C ALA A 250 14.11 -8.49 9.78
N ILE A 251 13.27 -7.96 8.88
CA ILE A 251 11.82 -8.14 8.96
C ILE A 251 11.45 -9.61 8.79
N SER A 252 12.08 -10.30 7.84
CA SER A 252 11.88 -11.73 7.68
C SER A 252 12.23 -12.47 8.96
N VAL A 253 13.29 -12.10 9.68
CA VAL A 253 13.67 -12.70 10.98
C VAL A 253 12.68 -12.38 12.10
N VAL A 254 12.17 -11.14 12.19
CA VAL A 254 11.11 -10.79 13.14
C VAL A 254 9.83 -11.58 12.83
N ILE A 255 9.50 -11.69 11.55
CA ILE A 255 8.40 -12.50 11.05
C ILE A 255 8.66 -14.00 11.31
N LEU A 256 9.89 -14.49 11.16
CA LEU A 256 10.29 -15.87 11.46
C LEU A 256 10.11 -16.20 12.93
N LYS A 257 10.30 -15.21 13.80
CA LYS A 257 10.05 -15.33 15.23
C LYS A 257 8.55 -15.30 15.58
N SER A 258 7.68 -15.11 14.58
CA SER A 258 6.22 -15.05 14.68
C SER A 258 5.56 -16.05 13.72
N ASP A 259 4.24 -16.15 13.77
CA ASP A 259 3.39 -17.03 12.95
C ASP A 259 3.33 -16.72 11.44
N ARG A 260 4.23 -15.86 10.92
CA ARG A 260 4.09 -15.16 9.63
C ARG A 260 5.08 -15.61 8.54
N VAL A 261 5.87 -16.66 8.80
CA VAL A 261 6.98 -17.14 7.95
C VAL A 261 6.56 -17.48 6.51
N ALA A 262 5.46 -18.23 6.37
CA ALA A 262 5.00 -18.71 5.07
C ALA A 262 4.44 -17.57 4.20
N ILE A 263 3.97 -16.47 4.81
CA ILE A 263 3.54 -15.29 4.07
C ILE A 263 4.74 -14.73 3.32
N VAL A 264 5.84 -14.42 4.00
CA VAL A 264 7.01 -13.74 3.40
C VAL A 264 7.54 -14.49 2.18
N PHE A 265 7.55 -15.82 2.21
CA PHE A 265 7.97 -16.63 1.08
C PHE A 265 6.90 -16.79 -0.01
N ALA A 266 5.62 -16.91 0.34
CA ALA A 266 4.52 -16.88 -0.64
C ALA A 266 4.51 -15.59 -1.46
N ILE A 267 4.70 -14.49 -0.74
CA ILE A 267 4.74 -13.11 -1.19
C ILE A 267 5.80 -12.87 -2.27
N VAL A 268 7.06 -13.18 -1.96
CA VAL A 268 8.17 -12.88 -2.88
C VAL A 268 8.21 -13.87 -4.04
N SER A 269 7.73 -15.11 -3.85
CA SER A 269 7.87 -16.17 -4.85
C SER A 269 7.22 -15.88 -6.21
N ASN A 270 6.17 -15.05 -6.25
CA ASN A 270 5.48 -14.68 -7.49
C ASN A 270 6.41 -13.95 -8.48
N SER A 271 7.44 -13.27 -7.99
CA SER A 271 8.44 -12.59 -8.83
C SER A 271 9.62 -13.46 -9.23
N TYR A 272 9.85 -14.57 -8.53
CA TYR A 272 11.09 -15.35 -8.66
C TYR A 272 10.72 -16.82 -8.86
N PRO A 273 10.57 -17.30 -10.11
CA PRO A 273 10.21 -18.68 -10.40
C PRO A 273 11.15 -19.70 -9.73
N ALA A 274 12.45 -19.41 -9.66
CA ALA A 274 13.42 -20.25 -8.96
C ALA A 274 13.15 -20.30 -7.44
N LEU A 275 12.76 -19.19 -6.82
CA LEU A 275 12.38 -19.17 -5.41
C LEU A 275 11.09 -19.94 -5.16
N LYS A 276 10.12 -19.82 -6.07
CA LYS A 276 8.86 -20.58 -6.01
C LYS A 276 9.13 -22.09 -6.05
N GLN A 277 9.95 -22.56 -6.99
CA GLN A 277 10.36 -23.97 -7.07
C GLN A 277 11.11 -24.42 -5.81
N TRP A 278 12.05 -23.61 -5.35
CA TRP A 278 12.79 -23.90 -4.11
C TRP A 278 11.85 -23.99 -2.90
N LEU A 279 10.86 -23.09 -2.81
CA LEU A 279 9.88 -23.05 -1.73
C LEU A 279 8.99 -24.29 -1.76
N GLU A 280 8.42 -24.65 -2.92
CA GLU A 280 7.61 -25.86 -3.09
C GLU A 280 8.35 -27.15 -2.69
N ALA A 281 9.67 -27.18 -2.94
CA ALA A 281 10.57 -28.27 -2.54
C ALA A 281 11.00 -28.19 -1.06
N SER A 282 10.94 -27.01 -0.44
CA SER A 282 11.41 -26.77 0.92
C SER A 282 10.28 -26.86 1.96
N LEU A 283 9.02 -26.73 1.56
CA LEU A 283 7.89 -26.79 2.47
C LEU A 283 7.56 -28.23 2.91
N THR A 284 7.22 -28.37 4.20
CA THR A 284 6.57 -29.57 4.75
C THR A 284 5.09 -29.61 4.30
N PRO A 285 4.33 -30.70 4.55
CA PRO A 285 2.89 -30.70 4.30
C PRO A 285 2.12 -29.58 5.03
N ALA A 286 2.50 -29.25 6.28
CA ALA A 286 1.93 -28.13 7.02
C ALA A 286 2.32 -26.78 6.40
N GLY A 287 3.57 -26.65 5.94
CA GLY A 287 4.08 -25.54 5.14
C GLY A 287 3.25 -25.30 3.89
N LYS A 288 2.99 -26.33 3.10
CA LYS A 288 2.19 -26.27 1.87
C LYS A 288 0.76 -25.82 2.14
N LYS A 289 0.12 -26.32 3.21
CA LYS A 289 -1.23 -25.90 3.61
C LYS A 289 -1.29 -24.42 4.00
N LEU A 290 -0.28 -23.93 4.72
CA LEU A 290 -0.22 -22.51 5.10
C LEU A 290 0.10 -21.61 3.90
N TYR A 291 1.02 -22.05 3.04
CA TYR A 291 1.34 -21.38 1.77
C TYR A 291 0.10 -21.26 0.86
N GLY A 292 -0.65 -22.36 0.67
CA GLY A 292 -1.89 -22.35 -0.11
C GLY A 292 -2.89 -21.32 0.43
N LYS A 293 -3.07 -21.25 1.76
CA LYS A 293 -3.92 -20.21 2.36
C LYS A 293 -3.42 -18.79 2.12
N ALA A 294 -2.12 -18.56 2.15
CA ALA A 294 -1.55 -17.24 1.83
C ALA A 294 -1.73 -16.87 0.35
N ALA A 295 -1.72 -17.86 -0.55
CA ALA A 295 -1.96 -17.68 -1.97
C ALA A 295 -3.46 -17.50 -2.33
N GLU A 296 -4.38 -17.91 -1.44
CA GLU A 296 -5.83 -17.91 -1.67
C GLU A 296 -6.58 -16.86 -0.82
N SER A 297 -5.90 -15.99 -0.08
CA SER A 297 -6.57 -15.08 0.85
C SER A 297 -5.89 -13.72 0.96
N CYS A 298 -6.72 -12.67 1.11
CA CYS A 298 -6.22 -11.36 1.53
C CYS A 298 -5.67 -11.37 2.95
N PHE A 299 -4.85 -10.36 3.26
CA PHE A 299 -4.12 -10.24 4.52
C PHE A 299 -4.98 -10.50 5.75
N GLY A 300 -6.19 -9.92 5.84
CA GLY A 300 -7.09 -10.12 6.98
C GLY A 300 -7.56 -11.57 7.15
N GLY A 301 -7.88 -12.26 6.05
CA GLY A 301 -8.26 -13.67 6.05
C GLY A 301 -7.07 -14.57 6.42
N PHE A 302 -5.89 -14.25 5.90
CA PHE A 302 -4.66 -14.95 6.27
C PHE A 302 -4.33 -14.78 7.77
N MET A 303 -4.37 -13.55 8.28
CA MET A 303 -4.03 -13.26 9.68
C MET A 303 -4.97 -13.99 10.64
N PHE A 304 -6.27 -14.04 10.34
CA PHE A 304 -7.24 -14.84 11.09
C PHE A 304 -6.89 -16.34 11.07
N ALA A 305 -6.47 -16.87 9.92
CA ALA A 305 -6.11 -18.29 9.78
C ALA A 305 -4.82 -18.70 10.50
N SER A 306 -3.99 -17.74 10.90
CA SER A 306 -2.67 -17.95 11.53
C SER A 306 -2.65 -17.66 13.04
N PHE A 307 -3.71 -17.04 13.56
CA PHE A 307 -3.87 -16.66 14.97
C PHE A 307 -3.60 -17.84 15.94
N LEU A 308 -2.74 -17.60 16.94
CA LEU A 308 -2.36 -18.52 18.04
C LEU A 308 -1.59 -19.79 17.66
N LYS A 309 -0.99 -19.86 16.47
CA LYS A 309 -0.12 -20.99 16.12
C LYS A 309 1.32 -20.74 16.57
N ASP A 310 1.95 -21.75 17.15
CA ASP A 310 3.39 -21.76 17.43
C ASP A 310 4.14 -22.19 16.16
N VAL A 311 5.03 -21.32 15.66
CA VAL A 311 5.62 -21.41 14.32
C VAL A 311 7.14 -21.21 14.34
N LEU A 312 7.76 -21.27 15.52
CA LEU A 312 9.22 -21.25 15.65
C LEU A 312 9.90 -22.57 15.25
N GLY A 313 9.11 -23.61 14.96
CA GLY A 313 9.61 -24.94 14.63
C GLY A 313 9.89 -25.16 13.15
N THR A 314 10.68 -26.21 12.87
CA THR A 314 10.86 -26.89 11.57
C THR A 314 9.55 -27.45 10.97
N THR A 315 8.40 -27.07 11.54
CA THR A 315 7.06 -27.53 11.17
C THR A 315 6.68 -27.14 9.74
N TYR A 316 7.20 -26.03 9.20
CA TYR A 316 6.77 -25.49 7.90
C TYR A 316 7.83 -25.61 6.80
N PHE A 317 9.11 -25.65 7.18
CA PHE A 317 10.25 -25.81 6.28
C PHE A 317 11.04 -27.06 6.67
N ARG A 318 11.53 -27.78 5.67
CA ARG A 318 12.39 -28.96 5.85
C ARG A 318 13.76 -28.56 6.39
N GLN A 319 14.22 -27.36 6.07
CA GLN A 319 15.48 -26.78 6.53
C GLN A 319 15.30 -26.04 7.85
N GLU A 320 16.31 -26.07 8.71
CA GLU A 320 16.31 -25.32 9.98
C GLU A 320 16.43 -23.80 9.79
N ARG A 321 17.13 -23.37 8.73
CA ARG A 321 17.40 -21.94 8.45
C ARG A 321 17.12 -21.58 7.00
N PRO A 322 15.83 -21.59 6.59
CA PRO A 322 15.44 -21.38 5.19
C PRO A 322 15.89 -20.03 4.61
N LEU A 323 16.06 -18.97 5.43
CA LEU A 323 16.55 -17.67 4.95
C LEU A 323 18.07 -17.60 4.75
N GLU A 324 18.84 -18.55 5.32
CA GLU A 324 20.30 -18.59 5.20
C GLU A 324 20.75 -19.39 3.97
N GLU A 325 19.85 -20.16 3.37
CA GLU A 325 20.06 -20.88 2.13
C GLU A 325 20.42 -19.93 0.98
N ALA A 326 21.29 -20.40 0.07
CA ALA A 326 21.95 -19.53 -0.91
C ALA A 326 20.97 -18.73 -1.79
N LEU A 327 19.89 -19.36 -2.26
CA LEU A 327 18.91 -18.71 -3.14
C LEU A 327 18.01 -17.71 -2.39
N PRO A 328 17.32 -18.07 -1.28
CA PRO A 328 16.59 -17.12 -0.45
C PRO A 328 17.43 -15.93 0.01
N ARG A 329 18.66 -16.20 0.50
CA ARG A 329 19.57 -15.15 0.95
C ARG A 329 19.89 -14.17 -0.17
N LYS A 330 20.26 -14.67 -1.35
CA LYS A 330 20.54 -13.84 -2.53
C LYS A 330 19.36 -12.93 -2.87
N ILE A 331 18.14 -13.45 -2.83
CA ILE A 331 16.94 -12.66 -3.16
C ILE A 331 16.62 -11.63 -2.06
N LEU A 332 16.72 -12.01 -0.78
CA LEU A 332 16.53 -11.06 0.33
C LEU A 332 17.55 -9.94 0.30
N ASP A 333 18.80 -10.26 -0.05
CA ASP A 333 19.86 -9.28 -0.23
C ASP A 333 19.50 -8.32 -1.38
N GLN A 334 18.94 -8.80 -2.50
CA GLN A 334 18.45 -7.94 -3.60
C GLN A 334 17.26 -7.05 -3.20
N LEU A 335 16.40 -7.54 -2.30
CA LEU A 335 15.22 -6.84 -1.80
C LEU A 335 15.51 -5.95 -0.58
N ASN A 336 16.78 -5.81 -0.20
CA ASN A 336 17.19 -4.84 0.82
C ASN A 336 17.17 -3.43 0.21
N LEU A 337 16.51 -2.49 0.89
CA LEU A 337 16.47 -1.10 0.44
C LEU A 337 17.79 -0.38 0.76
N ASP A 338 18.46 -0.81 1.84
CA ASP A 338 19.66 -0.17 2.39
C ASP A 338 20.99 -0.69 1.80
N ARG A 339 21.00 -1.05 0.52
CA ARG A 339 22.19 -1.62 -0.11
C ARG A 339 23.26 -0.56 -0.38
N PRO A 340 24.56 -0.92 -0.33
CA PRO A 340 25.65 0.00 -0.68
C PRO A 340 25.48 0.64 -2.06
N GLU A 341 24.95 -0.09 -3.04
CA GLU A 341 24.68 0.38 -4.39
C GLU A 341 23.34 1.11 -4.56
N SER A 342 22.44 1.07 -3.57
CA SER A 342 21.15 1.76 -3.64
C SER A 342 21.36 3.27 -3.77
N SER A 343 20.68 3.85 -4.75
CA SER A 343 20.45 5.31 -4.83
C SER A 343 19.55 5.77 -3.68
N VAL A 344 19.48 7.09 -3.47
CA VAL A 344 18.73 7.68 -2.35
C VAL A 344 17.76 8.74 -2.85
N PRO A 345 16.72 9.08 -2.07
CA PRO A 345 15.77 10.11 -2.47
C PRO A 345 16.43 11.47 -2.72
N SER A 346 16.19 12.06 -3.90
CA SER A 346 16.66 13.40 -4.26
C SER A 346 15.78 14.53 -3.70
N GLN A 347 14.51 14.23 -3.39
CA GLN A 347 13.52 15.16 -2.86
C GLN A 347 13.32 14.89 -1.36
N PRO A 348 12.81 15.88 -0.61
CA PRO A 348 12.55 15.71 0.81
C PRO A 348 11.73 14.46 1.11
N MET A 349 12.13 13.72 2.14
CA MET A 349 11.41 12.54 2.60
C MET A 349 11.08 12.64 4.09
N LEU A 350 9.82 12.41 4.44
CA LEU A 350 9.38 12.18 5.81
C LEU A 350 9.38 10.68 6.11
N ILE A 351 10.11 10.29 7.15
CA ILE A 351 10.06 8.94 7.72
C ILE A 351 9.40 9.00 9.09
N LEU A 352 8.45 8.10 9.35
CA LEU A 352 7.87 7.86 10.66
C LEU A 352 8.28 6.48 11.16
N GLY A 353 8.85 6.41 12.36
CA GLY A 353 9.18 5.17 13.05
C GLY A 353 8.64 5.17 14.48
N SER A 354 8.33 3.99 15.01
CA SER A 354 8.03 3.81 16.42
C SER A 354 9.26 3.22 17.14
N LEU A 355 9.51 3.68 18.36
CA LEU A 355 10.51 3.08 19.26
C LEU A 355 10.07 1.71 19.83
N HIS A 356 8.80 1.36 19.69
CA HIS A 356 8.20 0.11 20.17
C HIS A 356 7.55 -0.67 19.03
N ASP A 357 8.03 -0.48 17.80
CA ASP A 357 7.56 -1.20 16.63
C ASP A 357 7.91 -2.69 16.76
N GLU A 358 6.87 -3.53 16.76
CA GLU A 358 6.96 -4.98 16.90
C GLU A 358 7.13 -5.71 15.56
N VAL A 359 7.12 -5.00 14.44
CA VAL A 359 7.20 -5.55 13.08
C VAL A 359 8.48 -5.10 12.37
N VAL A 360 8.77 -3.80 12.41
CA VAL A 360 9.93 -3.18 11.76
C VAL A 360 10.90 -2.72 12.85
N PRO A 361 12.06 -3.37 13.02
CA PRO A 361 13.01 -2.97 14.04
C PRO A 361 13.44 -1.52 13.90
N THR A 362 13.35 -0.75 14.98
CA THR A 362 13.74 0.67 14.98
C THR A 362 15.20 0.87 14.58
N ALA A 363 16.09 -0.06 14.97
CA ALA A 363 17.50 0.02 14.63
C ALA A 363 17.76 -0.03 13.12
N ASP A 364 17.01 -0.87 12.38
CA ASP A 364 17.16 -0.97 10.92
C ASP A 364 16.71 0.32 10.24
N LEU A 365 15.64 0.95 10.75
CA LEU A 365 15.17 2.23 10.24
C LEU A 365 16.13 3.37 10.59
N ASP A 366 16.71 3.37 11.79
CA ASP A 366 17.75 4.34 12.19
C ASP A 366 18.98 4.20 11.27
N ASN A 367 19.43 2.97 10.98
CA ASN A 367 20.54 2.71 10.06
C ASN A 367 20.26 3.18 8.61
N LEU A 368 19.06 2.90 8.09
CA LEU A 368 18.63 3.36 6.76
C LEU A 368 18.67 4.89 6.66
N VAL A 369 18.15 5.59 7.67
CA VAL A 369 18.16 7.05 7.72
C VAL A 369 19.59 7.59 7.70
N ASP A 370 20.48 7.00 8.51
CA ASP A 370 21.87 7.42 8.59
C ASP A 370 22.62 7.17 7.28
N HIS A 371 22.48 5.98 6.67
CA HIS A 371 23.13 5.65 5.41
C HIS A 371 22.61 6.51 4.25
N TRP A 372 21.29 6.75 4.18
CA TRP A 372 20.73 7.63 3.16
C TRP A 372 21.17 9.09 3.34
N ALA A 373 21.25 9.57 4.58
CA ALA A 373 21.80 10.89 4.87
C ALA A 373 23.28 10.99 4.45
N GLN A 374 24.11 9.98 4.72
CA GLN A 374 25.52 9.98 4.28
C GLN A 374 25.67 10.09 2.75
N LYS A 375 24.67 9.62 2.00
CA LYS A 375 24.58 9.73 0.54
C LYS A 375 23.90 11.02 0.04
N GLY A 376 23.54 11.94 0.94
CA GLY A 376 23.02 13.26 0.59
C GLY A 376 21.50 13.39 0.59
N ALA A 377 20.74 12.38 1.04
CA ALA A 377 19.28 12.48 1.12
C ALA A 377 18.84 13.57 2.13
N SER A 378 17.70 14.21 1.85
CA SER A 378 17.07 15.18 2.75
C SER A 378 15.93 14.51 3.51
N ILE A 379 16.19 14.08 4.76
CA ILE A 379 15.25 13.27 5.53
C ILE A 379 14.78 14.01 6.79
N GLU A 380 13.46 14.15 6.95
CA GLU A 380 12.84 14.44 8.24
C GLU A 380 12.40 13.12 8.89
N TYR A 381 12.95 12.78 10.05
CA TYR A 381 12.63 11.52 10.72
C TYR A 381 11.92 11.79 12.06
N ILE A 382 10.70 11.26 12.20
CA ILE A 382 9.94 11.31 13.45
C ILE A 382 9.99 9.94 14.11
N ARG A 383 10.58 9.91 15.31
CA ARG A 383 10.59 8.75 16.21
C ARG A 383 9.49 8.92 17.24
N ASP A 384 8.47 8.08 17.18
CA ASP A 384 7.35 8.12 18.12
C ASP A 384 7.63 7.29 19.37
N ARG A 385 7.33 7.87 20.55
CA ARG A 385 7.66 7.29 21.85
C ARG A 385 6.64 6.29 22.43
N LEU A 386 5.41 6.24 21.92
CA LEU A 386 4.31 5.52 22.61
C LEU A 386 3.56 4.54 21.71
N SER A 387 3.65 4.73 20.40
CA SER A 387 2.96 3.89 19.43
C SER A 387 3.63 2.52 19.29
N LYS A 388 2.87 1.59 18.73
CA LYS A 388 3.29 0.30 18.16
C LYS A 388 3.15 0.39 16.65
N HIS A 389 3.47 -0.68 15.91
CA HIS A 389 3.41 -0.66 14.45
C HIS A 389 2.05 -0.21 13.90
N VAL A 390 0.94 -0.76 14.42
CA VAL A 390 -0.40 -0.39 13.93
C VAL A 390 -0.85 0.98 14.43
N THR A 391 -0.56 1.33 15.69
CA THR A 391 -1.05 2.60 16.24
C THR A 391 -0.31 3.80 15.65
N LEU A 392 0.97 3.66 15.28
CA LEU A 392 1.73 4.70 14.58
C LEU A 392 1.09 5.08 13.24
N CYS A 393 0.46 4.13 12.54
CA CYS A 393 -0.26 4.39 11.29
C CYS A 393 -1.28 5.51 11.43
N PHE A 394 -1.96 5.58 12.58
CA PHE A 394 -2.99 6.59 12.85
C PHE A 394 -2.43 7.82 13.55
N THR A 395 -1.55 7.65 14.53
CA THR A 395 -1.01 8.78 15.30
C THR A 395 -0.01 9.61 14.49
N GLY A 396 0.75 8.95 13.61
CA GLY A 396 1.71 9.59 12.71
C GLY A 396 1.09 10.21 11.45
N PHE A 397 -0.17 9.90 11.13
CA PHE A 397 -0.81 10.43 9.93
C PHE A 397 -1.08 11.95 9.97
N PRO A 398 -1.67 12.54 11.02
CA PRO A 398 -1.89 13.99 11.07
C PRO A 398 -0.63 14.85 10.85
N PRO A 399 0.54 14.58 11.47
CA PRO A 399 1.75 15.33 11.14
C PRO A 399 2.24 15.08 9.71
N THR A 400 1.96 13.91 9.12
CA THR A 400 2.29 13.62 7.72
C THR A 400 1.44 14.41 6.75
N LEU A 401 0.12 14.45 6.95
CA LEU A 401 -0.78 15.25 6.11
C LEU A 401 -0.34 16.72 6.08
N ARG A 402 0.00 17.28 7.24
CA ARG A 402 0.54 18.65 7.33
C ARG A 402 1.89 18.80 6.63
N TRP A 403 2.76 17.80 6.71
CA TRP A 403 4.06 17.83 6.04
C TRP A 403 3.89 17.78 4.51
N LEU A 404 3.02 16.92 4.00
CA LEU A 404 2.68 16.83 2.57
C LEU A 404 2.05 18.14 2.08
N GLN A 405 1.14 18.75 2.86
CA GLN A 405 0.55 20.06 2.54
C GLN A 405 1.63 21.13 2.37
N LYS A 406 2.58 21.23 3.30
CA LYS A 406 3.74 22.13 3.22
C LYS A 406 4.58 21.90 1.96
N ARG A 407 4.74 20.65 1.52
CA ARG A 407 5.44 20.31 0.26
C ARG A 407 4.68 20.80 -0.96
N PHE A 408 3.36 20.60 -1.01
CA PHE A 408 2.52 21.13 -2.09
C PHE A 408 2.49 22.67 -2.10
N ASP A 409 2.55 23.32 -0.94
CA ASP A 409 2.59 24.78 -0.81
C ASP A 409 3.99 25.37 -1.11
N GLY A 410 4.98 24.54 -1.44
CA GLY A 410 6.33 24.98 -1.77
C GLY A 410 7.15 25.47 -0.56
N GLU A 411 6.73 25.16 0.67
CA GLU A 411 7.52 25.48 1.86
C GLU A 411 8.80 24.64 1.92
N GLU A 412 9.90 25.25 2.34
CA GLU A 412 11.20 24.57 2.51
C GLU A 412 11.16 23.43 3.53
N SER A 413 11.92 22.36 3.26
CA SER A 413 12.10 21.28 4.22
C SER A 413 12.95 21.72 5.40
N HIS A 414 12.64 21.20 6.59
CA HIS A 414 13.52 21.41 7.74
C HIS A 414 14.84 20.62 7.61
N SER A 415 14.80 19.50 6.89
CA SER A 415 15.98 18.72 6.55
C SER A 415 16.76 19.35 5.39
N LYS A 416 18.08 19.19 5.41
CA LYS A 416 18.96 19.57 4.30
C LYS A 416 19.62 18.31 3.71
N PRO A 417 20.11 18.36 2.46
CA PRO A 417 20.87 17.25 1.88
C PRO A 417 21.99 16.79 2.82
N GLY A 418 21.94 15.52 3.20
CA GLY A 418 22.87 14.86 4.12
C GLY A 418 22.85 15.31 5.58
N GLN A 419 21.86 16.11 5.97
CA GLN A 419 21.64 16.54 7.35
C GLN A 419 20.21 16.17 7.78
N PRO A 420 20.00 14.96 8.34
CA PRO A 420 18.68 14.50 8.69
C PRO A 420 18.14 15.30 9.88
N TYR A 421 16.86 15.65 9.82
CA TYR A 421 16.17 16.35 10.90
C TYR A 421 15.36 15.36 11.73
N ILE A 422 15.97 14.87 12.82
CA ILE A 422 15.42 13.79 13.66
C ILE A 422 14.69 14.39 14.88
N ARG A 423 13.46 13.94 15.13
CA ARG A 423 12.65 14.36 16.29
C ARG A 423 12.03 13.17 17.00
N THR A 424 12.32 13.03 18.30
CA THR A 424 11.68 12.01 19.14
C THR A 424 10.53 12.62 19.95
N LYS A 425 9.27 12.34 19.56
CA LYS A 425 8.06 12.99 20.13
C LYS A 425 6.91 12.02 20.35
N MET A 426 5.85 12.50 20.99
CA MET A 426 4.54 11.84 20.99
C MET A 426 3.71 12.43 19.86
N THR A 427 3.42 11.63 18.83
CA THR A 427 2.64 12.05 17.65
C THR A 427 1.18 12.33 17.99
N THR A 428 0.68 11.82 19.11
CA THR A 428 -0.65 12.13 19.68
C THR A 428 -0.78 13.53 20.27
N LYS A 429 0.33 14.21 20.62
CA LYS A 429 0.27 15.58 21.13
C LYS A 429 0.12 16.56 19.96
N THR A 430 -1.07 17.12 19.79
CA THR A 430 -1.28 18.27 18.90
C THR A 430 -0.39 19.42 19.35
N ALA A 431 0.30 20.06 18.40
CA ALA A 431 0.94 21.34 18.68
C ALA A 431 -0.12 22.31 19.21
N LYS A 432 0.17 23.04 20.31
CA LYS A 432 -0.71 24.11 20.77
C LYS A 432 -0.99 25.04 19.58
N PRO A 433 -2.24 25.49 19.36
CA PRO A 433 -2.53 26.50 18.35
C PRO A 433 -1.57 27.69 18.56
N ARG A 434 -0.90 28.16 17.49
CA ARG A 434 -0.23 29.46 17.57
C ARG A 434 -1.33 30.49 17.86
N PRO A 435 -1.19 31.32 18.90
CA PRO A 435 -2.11 32.45 19.05
C PRO A 435 -1.99 33.34 17.80
N PRO A 436 -3.09 33.96 17.34
CA PRO A 436 -3.03 34.88 16.23
C PRO A 436 -1.99 35.97 16.55
N MET A 437 -1.13 36.30 15.58
CA MET A 437 -0.24 37.44 15.70
C MET A 437 -1.12 38.66 15.99
N ARG A 438 -1.05 39.19 17.21
CA ARG A 438 -1.51 40.55 17.46
C ARG A 438 -0.66 41.47 16.61
N GLU A 439 -1.25 42.11 15.61
CA GLU A 439 -0.67 43.30 15.01
C GLU A 439 -0.31 44.25 16.15
N LYS A 440 0.99 44.48 16.35
CA LYS A 440 1.44 45.56 17.22
C LYS A 440 0.94 46.85 16.58
N GLY A 441 -0.02 47.48 17.22
CA GLY A 441 -0.55 48.78 16.84
C GLY A 441 0.59 49.74 16.53
N ARG A 442 0.53 50.34 15.34
CA ARG A 442 1.40 51.43 14.92
C ARG A 442 1.19 52.59 15.90
N PRO A 443 2.24 53.16 16.52
CA PRO A 443 2.07 54.39 17.29
C PRO A 443 1.71 55.51 16.31
N MET A 444 0.63 56.25 16.59
CA MET A 444 0.31 57.48 15.85
C MET A 444 1.32 58.58 16.25
N PRO A 445 1.84 59.35 15.28
CA PRO A 445 2.75 60.46 15.55
C PRO A 445 1.98 61.78 15.74
N PRO A 446 2.70 62.82 16.21
CA PRO A 446 2.72 63.33 17.58
C PRO A 446 1.44 64.04 18.03
#